data_AF-A0A839RPD2-F1
#
_entry.id   AF-A0A839RPD2-F1
#
_cell.length_a   1.000
_cell.length_b   1.000
_cell.length_c   1.000
_cell.angle_alpha   90.00
_cell.angle_beta   90.00
_cell.angle_gamma   90.00
#
_symmetry.space_group_name_H-M   'P 1'
#
loop_
_entity.id
_entity.type
_entity.pdbx_description
1 polymer ?
#
loop_
_entity_poly.entity_id
_entity_poly.type
_entity_poly.pdbx_seq_one_letter_code
_entity_poly.pdbx_strand_id
1 'polypeptide(L)'
;MRLTPADVHNVAFKKPSLGKRGYDEDEVDVFLDLVEQELARLADENGDLRERVTELESKLANVNKHEGSGEAASAQAAKIIGLAQEMADRLTSDARQEADSTLTDAKEKSKTMLTEARDKSAAMVKDAREKAETIVTAAREKGDGELSAAQERAESLQSDAERQHTEILGAINEQRRVLEGRIDQLRTFEREYRVRLKAYLESQLEDLTSMTSGSQPVPRPAHDEDEPEIVDEESESSAQAELVSNGS
;
A
#
# COMPACT_ATOMS: atom_id res chain seq x y z
N MET A 1 41.16 17.32 -45.93
CA MET A 1 41.46 15.91 -45.60
C MET A 1 40.12 15.26 -45.32
N ARG A 2 39.62 14.39 -46.20
CA ARG A 2 38.33 13.72 -46.02
C ARG A 2 38.63 12.31 -45.52
N LEU A 3 37.96 11.87 -44.46
CA LEU A 3 38.08 10.49 -44.00
C LEU A 3 37.63 9.55 -45.12
N THR A 4 38.43 8.54 -45.39
CA THR A 4 38.05 7.41 -46.24
C THR A 4 37.38 6.32 -45.39
N PRO A 5 36.60 5.41 -46.00
CA PRO A 5 36.08 4.24 -45.29
C PRO A 5 37.19 3.47 -44.56
N ALA A 6 38.35 3.30 -45.21
CA ALA A 6 39.52 2.69 -44.61
C ALA A 6 40.12 3.47 -43.42
N ASP A 7 39.98 4.80 -43.40
CA ASP A 7 40.41 5.61 -42.26
C ASP A 7 39.50 5.40 -41.05
N VAL A 8 38.21 5.12 -41.24
CA VAL A 8 37.23 4.83 -40.18
C VAL A 8 37.45 3.42 -39.63
N HIS A 9 37.71 2.45 -40.51
CA HIS A 9 38.00 1.06 -40.13
C HIS A 9 39.27 0.91 -39.26
N ASN A 10 40.27 1.78 -39.47
CA ASN A 10 41.55 1.72 -38.75
C ASN A 10 41.61 2.61 -37.50
N VAL A 11 40.50 3.22 -37.07
CA VAL A 11 40.48 4.06 -35.86
C VAL A 11 40.53 3.20 -34.60
N ALA A 12 41.50 3.46 -33.73
CA ALA A 12 41.54 2.87 -32.39
C ALA A 12 41.34 3.95 -31.32
N PHE A 13 40.27 3.81 -30.52
CA PHE A 13 39.99 4.69 -29.39
C PHE A 13 40.76 4.24 -28.13
N LYS A 14 41.18 5.21 -27.31
CA LYS A 14 41.87 4.92 -26.02
C LYS A 14 40.83 4.53 -24.96
N LYS A 15 41.09 3.47 -24.19
CA LYS A 15 40.21 3.07 -23.08
C LYS A 15 40.09 4.19 -22.03
N PRO A 16 38.90 4.43 -21.46
CA PRO A 16 38.70 5.44 -20.41
C PRO A 16 39.61 5.18 -19.20
N SER A 17 40.21 6.22 -18.64
CA SER A 17 40.96 6.12 -17.37
C SER A 17 40.03 5.66 -16.23
N LEU A 18 40.48 4.71 -15.39
CA LEU A 18 39.76 4.18 -14.23
C LEU A 18 38.96 5.27 -13.48
N GLY A 19 37.64 5.13 -13.42
CA GLY A 19 36.73 6.04 -12.71
C GLY A 19 35.98 7.06 -13.58
N LYS A 20 36.18 7.09 -14.91
CA LYS A 20 35.38 7.91 -15.84
C LYS A 20 34.44 7.04 -16.66
N ARG A 21 33.18 7.47 -16.81
CA ARG A 21 32.22 6.81 -17.71
C ARG A 21 32.72 6.98 -19.16
N GLY A 22 32.81 5.88 -19.89
CA GLY A 22 33.10 5.84 -21.32
C GLY A 22 31.90 5.36 -22.12
N TYR A 23 31.99 5.45 -23.43
CA TYR A 23 31.08 4.77 -24.34
C TYR A 23 31.31 3.26 -24.30
N ASP A 24 30.26 2.50 -24.60
CA ASP A 24 30.36 1.05 -24.79
C ASP A 24 31.16 0.76 -26.06
N GLU A 25 32.18 -0.10 -25.96
CA GLU A 25 33.04 -0.44 -27.11
C GLU A 25 32.23 -1.15 -28.20
N ASP A 26 31.29 -2.02 -27.81
CA ASP A 26 30.47 -2.80 -28.75
C ASP A 26 29.48 -1.90 -29.50
N GLU A 27 28.87 -0.92 -28.82
CA GLU A 27 27.95 0.05 -29.48
C GLU A 27 28.70 1.02 -30.40
N VAL A 28 29.93 1.38 -30.04
CA VAL A 28 30.79 2.25 -30.86
C VAL A 28 31.23 1.51 -32.12
N ASP A 29 31.62 0.23 -32.01
CA ASP A 29 32.05 -0.58 -33.16
C ASP A 29 30.90 -0.76 -34.17
N VAL A 30 29.68 -1.08 -33.70
CA VAL A 30 28.48 -1.17 -34.57
C VAL A 30 28.18 0.15 -35.28
N PHE A 31 28.40 1.29 -34.61
CA PHE A 31 28.20 2.60 -35.23
C PHE A 31 29.28 2.91 -36.27
N LEU A 32 30.53 2.52 -36.04
CA LEU A 32 31.62 2.71 -37.00
C LEU A 32 31.43 1.87 -38.27
N ASP A 33 30.91 0.64 -38.15
CA ASP A 33 30.56 -0.19 -39.31
C ASP A 33 29.50 0.50 -40.19
N LEU A 34 28.48 1.10 -39.57
CA LEU A 34 27.44 1.84 -40.30
C LEU A 34 28.01 3.09 -41.00
N VAL A 35 28.91 3.81 -40.34
CA VAL A 35 29.58 4.99 -40.90
C VAL A 35 30.51 4.59 -42.05
N GLU A 36 31.25 3.49 -41.92
CA GLU A 36 32.10 2.95 -42.99
C GLU A 36 31.27 2.59 -44.22
N GLN A 37 30.16 1.87 -44.03
CA GLN A 37 29.27 1.47 -45.12
C GLN A 37 28.70 2.68 -45.87
N GLU A 38 28.27 3.71 -45.14
CA GLU A 38 27.69 4.90 -45.76
C GLU A 38 28.74 5.76 -46.46
N LEU A 39 29.96 5.85 -45.92
CA LEU A 39 31.07 6.52 -46.61
C LEU A 39 31.49 5.81 -47.89
N ALA A 40 31.47 4.47 -47.91
CA ALA A 40 31.74 3.70 -49.12
C ALA A 40 30.67 3.95 -50.18
N ARG A 41 29.38 3.89 -49.80
CA ARG A 41 28.25 4.21 -50.68
C ARG A 41 28.36 5.61 -51.29
N LEU A 42 28.66 6.62 -50.47
CA LEU A 42 28.83 8.00 -50.93
C LEU A 42 30.07 8.19 -51.81
N ALA A 43 31.14 7.42 -51.59
CA ALA A 43 32.32 7.47 -52.43
C ALA A 43 32.04 6.90 -53.83
N ASP A 44 31.34 5.76 -53.90
CA ASP A 44 30.93 5.12 -55.14
C ASP A 44 29.96 6.02 -55.92
N GLU A 45 28.93 6.56 -55.25
CA GLU A 45 27.96 7.47 -55.87
C GLU A 45 28.64 8.76 -56.41
N ASN A 46 29.62 9.30 -55.70
CA ASN A 46 30.41 10.43 -56.21
C ASN A 46 31.30 10.05 -57.41
N GLY A 47 31.77 8.81 -57.48
CA GLY A 47 32.50 8.27 -58.63
C GLY A 47 31.60 8.23 -59.87
N ASP A 48 30.44 7.59 -59.72
CA ASP A 48 29.44 7.45 -60.78
C ASP A 48 28.96 8.81 -61.29
N LEU A 49 28.68 9.75 -60.38
CA LEU A 49 28.27 11.11 -60.75
C LEU A 49 29.35 11.86 -61.54
N ARG A 50 30.63 11.70 -61.19
CA ARG A 50 31.74 12.31 -61.93
C ARG A 50 31.90 11.72 -63.33
N GLU A 51 31.74 10.41 -63.46
CA GLU A 51 31.74 9.75 -64.77
C GLU A 51 30.57 10.26 -65.63
N ARG A 52 29.37 10.38 -65.03
CA ARG A 52 28.18 10.92 -65.69
C ARG A 52 28.37 12.35 -66.19
N VAL A 53 28.99 13.21 -65.37
CA VAL A 53 29.31 14.59 -65.75
C VAL A 53 30.27 14.60 -66.93
N THR A 54 31.33 13.79 -66.88
CA THR A 54 32.32 13.69 -67.97
C THR A 54 31.67 13.19 -69.27
N GLU A 55 30.77 12.21 -69.18
CA GLU A 55 30.02 11.68 -70.32
C GLU A 55 29.09 12.74 -70.94
N LEU A 56 28.37 13.50 -70.09
CA LEU A 56 27.48 14.58 -70.52
C LEU A 56 28.26 15.74 -71.16
N GLU A 57 29.40 16.12 -70.60
CA GLU A 57 30.30 17.13 -71.16
C GLU A 57 30.80 16.72 -72.55
N SER A 58 31.16 15.44 -72.74
CA SER A 58 31.55 14.90 -74.04
C SER A 58 30.39 14.91 -75.06
N LYS A 59 29.18 14.54 -74.62
CA LYS A 59 27.97 14.60 -75.47
C LYS A 59 27.65 16.04 -75.89
N LEU A 60 27.74 17.00 -74.97
CA LEU A 60 27.53 18.42 -75.28
C LEU A 60 28.57 18.97 -76.26
N ALA A 61 29.84 18.61 -76.10
CA ALA A 61 30.89 18.99 -77.04
C ALA A 61 30.64 18.46 -78.47
N ASN A 62 30.05 17.27 -78.60
CA ASN A 62 29.68 16.68 -79.88
C ASN A 62 28.42 17.33 -80.49
N VAL A 63 27.45 17.74 -79.67
CA VAL A 63 26.25 18.47 -80.12
C VAL A 63 26.63 19.85 -80.67
N ASN A 64 27.53 20.58 -80.00
CA ASN A 64 28.02 21.88 -80.47
C ASN A 64 28.76 21.81 -81.82
N LYS A 65 29.26 20.65 -82.23
CA LYS A 65 29.86 20.44 -83.56
C LYS A 65 28.84 20.32 -84.69
N HIS A 66 27.55 20.13 -84.38
CA HIS A 66 26.48 19.93 -85.37
C HIS A 66 25.57 21.15 -85.59
N GLU A 67 25.83 22.30 -84.97
CA GLU A 67 24.99 23.52 -85.05
C GLU A 67 25.11 24.35 -86.35
N GLY A 68 25.43 23.73 -87.49
CA GLY A 68 25.64 24.41 -88.78
C GLY A 68 24.41 24.61 -89.68
N SER A 69 23.17 24.40 -89.23
CA SER A 69 21.98 24.47 -90.12
C SER A 69 20.74 25.10 -89.46
N GLY A 70 20.53 26.39 -89.73
CA GLY A 70 19.65 27.28 -88.95
C GLY A 70 18.14 27.28 -89.24
N GLU A 71 17.63 26.62 -90.29
CA GLU A 71 16.20 26.72 -90.65
C GLU A 71 15.36 25.48 -90.30
N ALA A 72 15.92 24.27 -90.35
CA ALA A 72 15.25 23.06 -89.83
C ALA A 72 15.19 23.06 -88.29
N ALA A 73 16.16 23.70 -87.63
CA ALA A 73 16.26 23.81 -86.18
C ALA A 73 15.10 24.59 -85.55
N SER A 74 14.55 25.61 -86.22
CA SER A 74 13.48 26.47 -85.67
C SER A 74 12.12 25.77 -85.59
N ALA A 75 11.71 25.06 -86.66
CA ALA A 75 10.47 24.29 -86.67
C ALA A 75 10.53 23.07 -85.73
N GLN A 76 11.70 22.45 -85.62
CA GLN A 76 11.93 21.33 -84.71
C GLN A 76 12.00 21.81 -83.25
N ALA A 77 12.58 22.98 -82.97
CA ALA A 77 12.58 23.60 -81.65
C ALA A 77 11.17 23.96 -81.16
N ALA A 78 10.31 24.53 -82.01
CA ALA A 78 8.93 24.84 -81.63
C ALA A 78 8.12 23.58 -81.27
N LYS A 79 8.32 22.47 -82.00
CA LYS A 79 7.68 21.18 -81.70
C LYS A 79 8.19 20.57 -80.39
N ILE A 80 9.49 20.70 -80.12
CA ILE A 80 10.11 20.23 -78.87
C ILE A 80 9.61 21.06 -77.68
N ILE A 81 9.46 22.38 -77.83
CA ILE A 81 8.92 23.26 -76.79
C ILE A 81 7.46 22.91 -76.47
N GLY A 82 6.63 22.66 -77.49
CA GLY A 82 5.24 22.22 -77.28
C GLY A 82 5.15 20.87 -76.57
N LEU A 83 5.98 19.90 -76.97
CA LEU A 83 6.06 18.59 -76.31
C LEU A 83 6.58 18.70 -74.87
N ALA A 84 7.50 19.62 -74.62
CA ALA A 84 8.04 19.89 -73.29
C ALA A 84 7.01 20.59 -72.39
N GLN A 85 6.21 21.53 -72.91
CA GLN A 85 5.11 22.16 -72.18
C GLN A 85 4.02 21.14 -71.83
N GLU A 86 3.62 20.29 -72.79
CA GLU A 86 2.65 19.21 -72.52
C GLU A 86 3.18 18.22 -71.47
N MET A 87 4.46 17.84 -71.54
CA MET A 87 5.07 17.01 -70.50
C MET A 87 5.13 17.71 -69.15
N ALA A 88 5.43 19.01 -69.11
CA ALA A 88 5.47 19.77 -67.86
C ALA A 88 4.08 19.87 -67.21
N ASP A 89 3.04 20.11 -68.00
CA ASP A 89 1.66 20.15 -67.53
C ASP A 89 1.20 18.78 -67.02
N ARG A 90 1.56 17.71 -67.75
CA ARG A 90 1.26 16.33 -67.34
C ARG A 90 1.98 15.94 -66.05
N LEU A 91 3.29 16.19 -65.94
CA LEU A 91 4.05 15.97 -64.71
C LEU A 91 3.46 16.75 -63.53
N THR A 92 3.03 17.99 -63.76
CA THR A 92 2.39 18.80 -62.72
C THR A 92 1.03 18.24 -62.30
N SER A 93 0.24 17.73 -63.24
CA SER A 93 -1.03 17.07 -62.97
C SER A 93 -0.84 15.76 -62.19
N ASP A 94 0.08 14.91 -62.62
CA ASP A 94 0.39 13.64 -61.98
C ASP A 94 0.91 13.85 -60.55
N ALA A 95 1.83 14.81 -60.37
CA ALA A 95 2.35 15.18 -59.05
C ALA A 95 1.26 15.72 -58.12
N ARG A 96 0.30 16.51 -58.64
CA ARG A 96 -0.84 17.00 -57.85
C ARG A 96 -1.78 15.85 -57.46
N GLN A 97 -2.08 14.95 -58.39
CA GLN A 97 -2.94 13.80 -58.11
C GLN A 97 -2.32 12.87 -57.06
N GLU A 98 -1.00 12.63 -57.14
CA GLU A 98 -0.27 11.84 -56.14
C GLU A 98 -0.23 12.55 -54.78
N ALA A 99 -0.03 13.87 -54.75
CA ALA A 99 -0.10 14.67 -53.53
C ALA A 99 -1.51 14.62 -52.89
N ASP A 100 -2.57 14.73 -53.68
CA ASP A 100 -3.94 14.64 -53.18
C ASP A 100 -4.24 13.23 -52.63
N SER A 101 -3.80 12.18 -53.33
CA SER A 101 -3.95 10.78 -52.89
C SER A 101 -3.22 10.52 -51.57
N THR A 102 -1.96 10.94 -51.46
CA THR A 102 -1.18 10.77 -50.24
C THR A 102 -1.78 11.55 -49.08
N LEU A 103 -2.34 12.74 -49.33
CA LEU A 103 -3.03 13.54 -48.32
C LEU A 103 -4.34 12.90 -47.86
N THR A 104 -5.10 12.26 -48.74
CA THR A 104 -6.28 11.47 -48.36
C THR A 104 -5.91 10.25 -47.53
N ASP A 105 -4.89 9.49 -47.95
CA ASP A 105 -4.43 8.30 -47.22
C ASP A 105 -3.90 8.66 -45.83
N ALA A 106 -3.13 9.74 -45.73
CA ALA A 106 -2.61 10.25 -44.46
C ALA A 106 -3.75 10.69 -43.53
N LYS A 107 -4.76 11.38 -44.05
CA LYS A 107 -5.94 11.79 -43.27
C LYS A 107 -6.75 10.59 -42.81
N GLU A 108 -6.94 9.58 -43.65
CA GLU A 108 -7.67 8.38 -43.29
C GLU A 108 -6.94 7.59 -42.22
N LYS A 109 -5.63 7.34 -42.39
CA LYS A 109 -4.77 6.70 -41.37
C LYS A 109 -4.75 7.48 -40.06
N SER A 110 -4.72 8.81 -40.11
CA SER A 110 -4.79 9.64 -38.91
C SER A 110 -6.15 9.48 -38.22
N LYS A 111 -7.24 9.45 -38.98
CA LYS A 111 -8.59 9.28 -38.42
C LYS A 111 -8.78 7.90 -37.80
N THR A 112 -8.29 6.83 -38.42
CA THR A 112 -8.35 5.48 -37.85
C THR A 112 -7.53 5.41 -36.56
N MET A 113 -6.28 5.90 -36.58
CA MET A 113 -5.43 5.95 -35.39
C MET A 113 -6.06 6.75 -34.24
N LEU A 114 -6.70 7.88 -34.54
CA LEU A 114 -7.43 8.67 -33.55
C LEU A 114 -8.67 7.97 -33.00
N THR A 115 -9.33 7.14 -33.80
CA THR A 115 -10.51 6.38 -33.37
C THR A 115 -10.08 5.22 -32.48
N GLU A 116 -9.08 4.45 -32.91
CA GLU A 116 -8.48 3.37 -32.13
C GLU A 116 -7.92 3.86 -30.79
N ALA A 117 -7.21 4.99 -30.79
CA ALA A 117 -6.68 5.60 -29.57
C ALA A 117 -7.81 6.03 -28.62
N ARG A 118 -8.90 6.60 -29.16
CA ARG A 118 -10.08 6.97 -28.36
C ARG A 118 -10.78 5.75 -27.78
N ASP A 119 -10.98 4.70 -28.58
CA ASP A 119 -11.66 3.49 -28.14
C ASP A 119 -10.83 2.76 -27.08
N LYS A 120 -9.51 2.66 -27.28
CA LYS A 120 -8.58 2.09 -26.29
C LYS A 120 -8.57 2.91 -25.00
N SER A 121 -8.60 4.23 -25.09
CA SER A 121 -8.68 5.10 -23.91
C SER A 121 -10.01 4.93 -23.18
N ALA A 122 -11.13 4.88 -23.91
CA ALA A 122 -12.45 4.67 -23.33
C ALA A 122 -12.56 3.30 -22.63
N ALA A 123 -12.01 2.24 -23.24
CA ALA A 123 -11.92 0.91 -22.64
C ALA A 123 -11.07 0.94 -21.36
N MET A 124 -9.90 1.58 -21.39
CA MET A 124 -9.03 1.70 -20.21
C MET A 124 -9.71 2.44 -19.06
N VAL A 125 -10.44 3.52 -19.35
CA VAL A 125 -11.22 4.27 -18.35
C VAL A 125 -12.35 3.41 -17.78
N LYS A 126 -13.04 2.63 -18.61
CA LYS A 126 -14.09 1.71 -18.17
C LYS A 126 -13.53 0.64 -17.23
N ASP A 127 -12.47 -0.05 -17.64
CA ASP A 127 -11.81 -1.08 -16.83
C ASP A 127 -11.30 -0.51 -15.49
N ALA A 128 -10.74 0.69 -15.51
CA ALA A 128 -10.29 1.37 -14.31
C ALA A 128 -11.46 1.68 -13.36
N ARG A 129 -12.61 2.11 -13.90
CA ARG A 129 -13.83 2.37 -13.10
C ARG A 129 -14.40 1.09 -12.49
N GLU A 130 -14.50 0.00 -13.25
CA GLU A 130 -14.98 -1.28 -12.75
C GLU A 130 -14.05 -1.85 -11.64
N LYS A 131 -12.73 -1.75 -11.84
CA LYS A 131 -11.76 -2.11 -10.80
C LYS A 131 -11.88 -1.23 -9.57
N ALA A 132 -12.07 0.07 -9.74
CA ALA A 132 -12.28 0.97 -8.61
C ALA A 132 -13.56 0.64 -7.84
N GLU A 133 -14.66 0.37 -8.54
CA GLU A 133 -15.95 0.03 -7.94
C GLU A 133 -15.91 -1.30 -7.17
N THR A 134 -15.21 -2.30 -7.71
CA THR A 134 -15.01 -3.57 -7.01
C THR A 134 -14.16 -3.41 -5.76
N ILE A 135 -13.07 -2.63 -5.82
CA ILE A 135 -12.24 -2.32 -4.65
C ILE A 135 -13.05 -1.57 -3.59
N VAL A 136 -13.82 -0.56 -3.98
CA VAL A 136 -14.63 0.23 -3.03
C VAL A 136 -15.70 -0.63 -2.37
N THR A 137 -16.36 -1.50 -3.13
CA THR A 137 -17.37 -2.42 -2.58
C THR A 137 -16.75 -3.41 -1.61
N ALA A 138 -15.65 -4.07 -2.00
CA ALA A 138 -14.95 -5.02 -1.12
C ALA A 138 -14.40 -4.35 0.16
N ALA A 139 -13.89 -3.12 0.04
CA ALA A 139 -13.42 -2.35 1.19
C ALA A 139 -14.57 -1.98 2.15
N ARG A 140 -15.75 -1.64 1.62
CA ARG A 140 -16.95 -1.38 2.43
C ARG A 140 -17.43 -2.63 3.14
N GLU A 141 -17.59 -3.74 2.43
CA GLU A 141 -18.01 -5.01 3.03
C GLU A 141 -17.06 -5.46 4.15
N LYS A 142 -15.76 -5.31 3.93
CA LYS A 142 -14.76 -5.60 4.96
C LYS A 142 -14.88 -4.65 6.15
N GLY A 143 -15.03 -3.35 5.91
CA GLY A 143 -15.20 -2.36 6.96
C GLY A 143 -16.46 -2.58 7.79
N ASP A 144 -17.59 -2.88 7.14
CA ASP A 144 -18.86 -3.18 7.79
C ASP A 144 -18.77 -4.48 8.62
N GLY A 145 -18.07 -5.49 8.10
CA GLY A 145 -17.79 -6.73 8.84
C GLY A 145 -16.92 -6.51 10.08
N GLU A 146 -15.87 -5.69 9.97
CA GLU A 146 -15.02 -5.32 11.11
C GLU A 146 -15.77 -4.51 12.16
N LEU A 147 -16.61 -3.56 11.75
CA LEU A 147 -17.46 -2.77 12.65
C LEU A 147 -18.47 -3.65 13.38
N SER A 148 -19.17 -4.54 12.67
CA SER A 148 -20.12 -5.48 13.27
C SER A 148 -19.43 -6.40 14.29
N ALA A 149 -18.28 -6.96 13.94
CA ALA A 149 -17.51 -7.80 14.85
C ALA A 149 -16.94 -7.02 16.05
N ALA A 150 -16.62 -5.74 15.89
CA ALA A 150 -16.20 -4.89 17.01
C ALA A 150 -17.38 -4.57 17.94
N GLN A 151 -18.56 -4.31 17.38
CA GLN A 151 -19.80 -4.07 18.15
C GLN A 151 -20.19 -5.30 18.95
N GLU A 152 -20.22 -6.49 18.34
CA GLU A 152 -20.55 -7.75 19.04
C GLU A 152 -19.59 -8.03 20.21
N ARG A 153 -18.28 -7.80 20.01
CA ARG A 153 -17.29 -7.93 21.10
C ARG A 153 -17.50 -6.91 22.20
N ALA A 154 -17.85 -5.67 21.87
CA ALA A 154 -18.11 -4.62 22.85
C ALA A 154 -19.36 -4.93 23.68
N GLU A 155 -20.44 -5.38 23.03
CA GLU A 155 -21.68 -5.80 23.69
C GLU A 155 -21.46 -7.01 24.59
N SER A 156 -20.72 -8.02 24.12
CA SER A 156 -20.36 -9.19 24.91
C SER A 156 -19.53 -8.81 26.15
N LEU A 157 -18.51 -7.98 25.98
CA LEU A 157 -17.68 -7.50 27.09
C LEU A 157 -18.50 -6.68 28.10
N GLN A 158 -19.43 -5.85 27.62
CA GLN A 158 -20.32 -5.08 28.49
C GLN A 158 -21.23 -6.02 29.29
N SER A 159 -21.85 -7.00 28.63
CA SER A 159 -22.71 -7.99 29.30
C SER A 159 -21.94 -8.78 30.36
N ASP A 160 -20.69 -9.17 30.05
CA ASP A 160 -19.83 -9.88 31.01
C ASP A 160 -19.46 -8.99 32.20
N ALA A 161 -19.11 -7.72 31.95
CA ALA A 161 -18.82 -6.76 33.01
C ALA A 161 -20.04 -6.52 33.92
N GLU A 162 -21.24 -6.39 33.35
CA GLU A 162 -22.49 -6.22 34.10
C GLU A 162 -22.82 -7.45 34.96
N ARG A 163 -22.59 -8.65 34.42
CA ARG A 163 -22.77 -9.90 35.15
C ARG A 163 -21.79 -10.00 36.33
N GLN A 164 -20.50 -9.79 36.08
CA GLN A 164 -19.48 -9.79 37.12
C GLN A 164 -19.75 -8.75 38.20
N HIS A 165 -20.17 -7.54 37.80
CA HIS A 165 -20.53 -6.48 38.74
C HIS A 165 -21.69 -6.91 39.66
N THR A 166 -22.72 -7.54 39.08
CA THR A 166 -23.86 -8.05 39.85
C THR A 166 -23.45 -9.17 40.81
N GLU A 167 -22.61 -10.10 40.35
CA GLU A 167 -22.05 -11.18 41.16
C GLU A 167 -21.22 -10.64 42.34
N ILE A 168 -20.32 -9.69 42.09
CA ILE A 168 -19.47 -9.06 43.11
C ILE A 168 -20.33 -8.29 44.13
N LEU A 169 -21.29 -7.50 43.68
CA LEU A 169 -22.21 -6.81 44.59
C LEU A 169 -23.05 -7.78 45.40
N GLY A 170 -23.46 -8.90 44.81
CA GLY A 170 -24.14 -9.98 45.52
C GLY A 170 -23.27 -10.54 46.65
N ALA A 171 -22.02 -10.89 46.35
CA ALA A 171 -21.06 -11.40 47.33
C ALA A 171 -20.77 -10.38 48.44
N ILE A 172 -20.55 -9.11 48.11
CA ILE A 172 -20.31 -8.04 49.09
C ILE A 172 -21.52 -7.86 50.01
N ASN A 173 -22.74 -7.90 49.48
CA ASN A 173 -23.95 -7.76 50.30
C ASN A 173 -24.14 -8.96 51.24
N GLU A 174 -23.81 -10.17 50.80
CA GLU A 174 -23.88 -11.36 51.65
C GLU A 174 -22.84 -11.29 52.78
N GLN A 175 -21.60 -10.94 52.45
CA GLN A 175 -20.57 -10.71 53.47
C GLN A 175 -20.98 -9.64 54.47
N ARG A 176 -21.57 -8.53 54.00
CA ARG A 176 -22.09 -7.47 54.86
C ARG A 176 -23.16 -8.01 55.81
N ARG A 177 -24.10 -8.83 55.31
CA ARG A 177 -25.16 -9.44 56.12
C ARG A 177 -24.60 -10.37 57.19
N VAL A 178 -23.61 -11.19 56.86
CA VAL A 178 -22.94 -12.08 57.81
C VAL A 178 -22.23 -11.28 58.91
N LEU A 179 -21.47 -10.25 58.53
CA LEU A 179 -20.78 -9.37 59.48
C LEU A 179 -21.76 -8.60 60.39
N GLU A 180 -22.85 -8.07 59.82
CA GLU A 180 -23.93 -7.44 60.59
C GLU A 180 -24.54 -8.41 61.62
N GLY A 181 -24.80 -9.66 61.22
CA GLY A 181 -25.29 -10.71 62.13
C GLY A 181 -24.32 -11.02 63.27
N ARG A 182 -23.02 -11.14 62.99
CA ARG A 182 -21.99 -11.37 64.03
C ARG A 182 -21.88 -10.19 65.00
N ILE A 183 -21.98 -8.96 64.50
CA ILE A 183 -22.02 -7.75 65.36
C ILE A 183 -23.19 -7.82 66.33
N ASP A 184 -24.38 -8.21 65.88
CA ASP A 184 -25.56 -8.30 66.74
C ASP A 184 -25.47 -9.45 67.76
N GLN A 185 -24.86 -10.58 67.38
CA GLN A 185 -24.51 -11.66 68.31
C GLN A 185 -23.55 -11.16 69.39
N LEU A 186 -22.46 -10.49 69.01
CA LEU A 186 -21.47 -9.95 69.95
C LEU A 186 -22.09 -8.91 70.90
N ARG A 187 -22.97 -8.04 70.40
CA ARG A 187 -23.71 -7.08 71.24
C ARG A 187 -24.64 -7.76 72.24
N THR A 188 -25.27 -8.86 71.85
CA THR A 188 -26.13 -9.64 72.75
C THR A 188 -25.31 -10.36 73.80
N PHE A 189 -24.22 -11.01 73.39
CA PHE A 189 -23.25 -11.63 74.30
C PHE A 189 -22.70 -10.61 75.30
N GLU A 190 -22.30 -9.42 74.85
CA GLU A 190 -21.81 -8.36 75.72
C GLU A 190 -22.85 -7.95 76.77
N ARG A 191 -24.12 -7.77 76.36
CA ARG A 191 -25.21 -7.44 77.28
C ARG A 191 -25.42 -8.53 78.33
N GLU A 192 -25.48 -9.79 77.91
CA GLU A 192 -25.64 -10.92 78.82
C GLU A 192 -24.45 -11.08 79.76
N TYR A 193 -23.23 -10.96 79.24
CA TYR A 193 -21.99 -11.05 80.02
C TYR A 193 -21.94 -9.95 81.08
N ARG A 194 -22.28 -8.69 80.73
CA ARG A 194 -22.37 -7.59 81.70
C ARG A 194 -23.39 -7.87 82.80
N VAL A 195 -24.55 -8.44 82.47
CA VAL A 195 -25.58 -8.81 83.46
C VAL A 195 -25.08 -9.93 84.37
N ARG A 196 -24.49 -11.01 83.82
CA ARG A 196 -23.94 -12.13 84.61
C ARG A 196 -22.79 -11.67 85.51
N LEU A 197 -21.87 -10.86 84.99
CA LEU A 197 -20.73 -10.32 85.74
C LEU A 197 -21.22 -9.45 86.90
N LYS A 198 -22.21 -8.59 86.66
CA LYS A 198 -22.81 -7.78 87.71
C LYS A 198 -23.44 -8.65 88.80
N ALA A 199 -24.25 -9.64 88.43
CA ALA A 199 -24.87 -10.55 89.38
C ALA A 199 -23.84 -11.37 90.19
N TYR A 200 -22.75 -11.81 89.54
CA TYR A 200 -21.66 -12.52 90.21
C TYR A 200 -20.94 -11.62 91.24
N LEU A 201 -20.62 -10.39 90.87
CA LEU A 201 -19.97 -9.44 91.78
C LEU A 201 -20.89 -9.04 92.94
N GLU A 202 -22.19 -8.84 92.70
CA GLU A 202 -23.18 -8.59 93.75
C GLU A 202 -23.28 -9.79 94.72
N SER A 203 -23.33 -11.03 94.20
CA SER A 203 -23.30 -12.25 95.01
C SER A 203 -22.03 -12.35 95.86
N GLN A 204 -20.85 -12.10 95.28
CA GLN A 204 -19.59 -12.14 96.02
C GLN A 204 -19.52 -11.07 97.12
N LEU A 205 -20.06 -9.88 96.86
CA LEU A 205 -20.18 -8.84 97.88
C LEU A 205 -21.14 -9.27 99.00
N GLU A 206 -22.27 -9.89 98.66
CA GLU A 206 -23.21 -10.40 99.65
C GLU A 206 -22.60 -11.50 100.52
N ASP A 207 -21.86 -12.44 99.93
CA ASP A 207 -21.09 -13.46 100.65
C ASP A 207 -20.05 -12.85 101.60
N LEU A 208 -19.34 -11.79 101.18
CA LEU A 208 -18.42 -11.07 102.06
C LEU A 208 -19.14 -10.33 103.18
N THR A 209 -20.31 -9.73 102.90
CA THR A 209 -21.13 -9.07 103.93
C THR A 209 -21.74 -10.07 104.92
N SER A 210 -22.10 -11.27 104.47
CA SER A 210 -22.60 -12.34 105.32
C SER A 210 -21.48 -12.97 106.14
N MET A 211 -20.26 -13.09 105.59
CA MET A 211 -19.07 -13.50 106.34
C MET A 211 -18.65 -12.50 107.42
N THR A 212 -18.83 -11.19 107.20
CA THR A 212 -18.59 -10.18 108.26
C THR A 212 -19.75 -10.07 109.25
N SER A 213 -20.96 -10.54 108.91
CA SER A 213 -22.16 -10.47 109.76
C SER A 213 -22.47 -11.80 110.47
N GLY A 214 -21.85 -12.91 110.05
CA GLY A 214 -22.02 -14.24 110.60
C GLY A 214 -20.67 -14.94 110.72
N SER A 215 -20.17 -15.07 111.95
CA SER A 215 -19.00 -15.90 112.26
C SER A 215 -19.37 -17.39 112.14
N GLN A 216 -19.08 -18.04 111.00
CA GLN A 216 -18.53 -19.42 110.90
C GLN A 216 -18.20 -19.84 109.45
N PRO A 217 -17.29 -20.82 109.24
CA PRO A 217 -16.59 -21.03 107.97
C PRO A 217 -17.32 -21.93 106.96
N VAL A 218 -16.94 -21.71 105.70
CA VAL A 218 -17.40 -22.27 104.41
C VAL A 218 -17.31 -23.80 104.29
N PRO A 219 -18.07 -24.37 103.34
CA PRO A 219 -17.44 -25.15 102.28
C PRO A 219 -17.76 -24.61 100.88
N ARG A 220 -16.75 -24.61 100.01
CA ARG A 220 -16.78 -24.22 98.59
C ARG A 220 -17.69 -25.15 97.78
N PRO A 221 -18.55 -24.65 96.89
CA PRO A 221 -18.93 -25.38 95.69
C PRO A 221 -17.87 -25.17 94.60
N ALA A 222 -17.68 -26.22 93.80
CA ALA A 222 -16.65 -26.35 92.77
C ALA A 222 -16.71 -25.24 91.71
N HIS A 223 -15.54 -24.76 91.30
CA HIS A 223 -15.38 -24.17 89.98
C HIS A 223 -15.56 -25.29 88.97
N ASP A 224 -16.72 -25.38 88.32
CA ASP A 224 -16.78 -25.97 86.99
C ASP A 224 -16.12 -24.97 86.06
N GLU A 225 -14.93 -25.34 85.58
CA GLU A 225 -14.24 -24.68 84.48
C GLU A 225 -15.02 -24.95 83.18
N ASP A 226 -16.17 -24.31 83.02
CA ASP A 226 -16.67 -24.02 81.68
C ASP A 226 -15.97 -22.74 81.22
N GLU A 227 -14.70 -22.88 80.82
CA GLU A 227 -14.11 -21.95 79.86
C GLU A 227 -15.05 -21.91 78.65
N PRO A 228 -15.57 -20.74 78.25
CA PRO A 228 -16.20 -20.66 76.95
C PRO A 228 -15.10 -20.92 75.93
N GLU A 229 -15.11 -22.12 75.35
CA GLU A 229 -14.36 -22.44 74.15
C GLU A 229 -14.73 -21.36 73.11
N ILE A 230 -13.83 -20.38 72.95
CA ILE A 230 -13.87 -19.49 71.81
C ILE A 230 -13.49 -20.40 70.65
N VAL A 231 -14.51 -20.97 70.01
CA VAL A 231 -14.33 -21.66 68.73
C VAL A 231 -13.84 -20.59 67.77
N ASP A 232 -12.53 -20.55 67.55
CA ASP A 232 -11.91 -19.82 66.47
C ASP A 232 -12.39 -20.43 65.15
N GLU A 233 -13.57 -20.01 64.69
CA GLU A 233 -14.03 -20.15 63.31
C GLU A 233 -13.26 -19.20 62.36
N GLU A 234 -11.97 -18.92 62.63
CA GLU A 234 -11.09 -18.22 61.68
C GLU A 234 -10.64 -19.12 60.51
N SER A 235 -10.95 -20.42 60.54
CA SER A 235 -10.42 -21.37 59.54
C SER A 235 -11.25 -21.54 58.27
N GLU A 236 -12.52 -21.12 58.20
CA GLU A 236 -13.35 -21.31 57.00
C GLU A 236 -13.36 -20.11 56.03
N SER A 237 -12.99 -18.90 56.49
CA SER A 237 -12.98 -17.71 55.60
C SER A 237 -11.77 -17.67 54.65
N SER A 238 -10.67 -18.36 54.97
CA SER A 238 -9.46 -18.33 54.13
C SER A 238 -9.56 -19.23 52.88
N ALA A 239 -10.45 -20.23 52.87
CA ALA A 239 -10.60 -21.14 51.73
C ALA A 239 -11.45 -20.58 50.58
N GLN A 240 -12.28 -19.55 50.81
CA GLN A 240 -13.09 -18.94 49.75
C GLN A 240 -12.40 -17.75 49.05
N ALA A 241 -11.34 -17.19 49.63
CA ALA A 241 -10.57 -16.11 49.02
C ALA A 241 -9.59 -16.59 47.93
N GLU A 242 -9.22 -17.87 47.92
CA GLU A 242 -8.23 -18.42 46.96
C GLU A 242 -8.86 -18.92 45.65
N LEU A 243 -10.19 -19.07 45.58
CA LEU A 243 -10.90 -19.50 44.37
C LEU A 243 -11.24 -18.37 43.38
N VAL A 244 -11.15 -17.10 43.80
CA VAL A 244 -11.38 -15.95 42.91
C VAL A 244 -10.09 -15.54 42.17
N SER A 245 -8.90 -15.96 42.63
CA SER A 245 -7.62 -15.58 42.03
C SER A 245 -7.09 -16.54 40.94
N ASN A 246 -7.67 -17.74 40.78
CA ASN A 246 -7.16 -18.76 39.84
C ASN A 246 -8.04 -18.96 38.59
N GLY A 247 -8.99 -18.05 38.33
CA GLY A 247 -9.82 -18.03 37.11
C GLY A 247 -9.51 -16.82 36.24
N SER A 248 -8.36 -16.80 35.58
CA SER A 248 -8.06 -15.93 34.43
C SER A 248 -7.26 -16.70 33.40
#